data_AF-A0AAD6VKS4-F1
#
_entry.id   AF-A0AAD6VKS4-F1
#
_cell.length_a   1.000
_cell.length_b   1.000
_cell.length_c   1.000
_cell.angle_alpha   90.00
_cell.angle_beta   90.00
_cell.angle_gamma   90.00
#
_symmetry.space_group_name_H-M   'P 1'
#
loop_
_entity.id
_entity.type
_entity.pdbx_description
1 polymer ?
#
loop_
_entity_poly.entity_id
_entity_poly.type
_entity_poly.pdbx_seq_one_letter_code
_entity_poly.pdbx_strand_id
1 'polypeptide(L)'
;MRSRCTAAALPLQRQCGGVAAISGTPSRKDKKGWNQSKLFKRAFSIDVDIEFLGVWDTVCSVGFFPRRLPFTLSNTNVRYFRHAIALDEHRARFQPNFWSWPTPDELKLGVQPGEMPKSHRRTSSRHKSLREFEKEDVDRGSCVTQVEEVWFAGCHRDVGGGALGNNARHSLARIPLRWMIRQCFLVDTGILFHADMLRLVGLDHTTLHPHVLPRPAPLLQLPRESQHNTTQTSLPLVPAECDFRSEEEEDLLDALTEPVNDQLKHAKLWWILEILPQQLHFQDKANKWVKKLEVHLGRPRIIPRQSSQGVKMHRTVKIRMQAMVYKHLAKLKPTTVPTWVD
;
A
#
# COMPACT_ATOMS: atom_id res chain seq x y z
N MET A 1 8.98 -36.37 -20.69
CA MET A 1 8.05 -36.60 -19.56
C MET A 1 7.54 -35.26 -19.08
N ARG A 2 6.27 -34.95 -19.37
CA ARG A 2 5.59 -33.70 -18.99
C ARG A 2 5.03 -33.88 -17.57
N SER A 3 5.38 -32.98 -16.64
CA SER A 3 4.63 -32.82 -15.39
C SER A 3 3.89 -31.49 -15.46
N ARG A 4 2.55 -31.55 -15.52
CA ARG A 4 1.64 -30.41 -15.55
C ARG A 4 1.30 -30.04 -14.11
N CYS A 5 1.53 -28.80 -13.69
CA CYS A 5 0.87 -28.23 -12.53
C CYS A 5 -0.45 -27.60 -13.00
N THR A 6 -1.55 -28.33 -12.81
CA THR A 6 -2.92 -27.81 -12.92
C THR A 6 -3.34 -27.21 -11.58
N ALA A 7 -3.66 -25.92 -11.56
CA ALA A 7 -4.45 -25.33 -10.49
C ALA A 7 -5.91 -25.78 -10.68
N ALA A 8 -6.41 -26.61 -9.77
CA ALA A 8 -7.81 -27.03 -9.75
C ALA A 8 -8.54 -26.29 -8.63
N ALA A 9 -9.57 -25.53 -9.01
CA ALA A 9 -10.62 -25.08 -8.11
C ALA A 9 -11.75 -26.13 -8.17
N LEU A 10 -12.02 -26.80 -7.05
CA LEU A 10 -13.26 -27.57 -6.84
C LEU A 10 -13.76 -27.38 -5.40
N PRO A 11 -15.08 -27.32 -5.19
CA PRO A 11 -15.71 -26.99 -3.92
C PRO A 11 -15.84 -28.23 -3.04
N LEU A 12 -15.34 -28.16 -1.80
CA LEU A 12 -15.60 -29.17 -0.78
C LEU A 12 -16.57 -28.60 0.25
N GLN A 13 -17.86 -28.81 -0.04
CA GLN A 13 -18.93 -28.75 0.94
C GLN A 13 -19.02 -30.14 1.60
N ARG A 14 -18.43 -30.29 2.79
CA ARG A 14 -18.78 -31.38 3.72
C ARG A 14 -18.82 -30.83 5.14
N GLN A 15 -20.02 -30.84 5.70
CA GLN A 15 -20.33 -30.68 7.12
C GLN A 15 -19.58 -31.75 7.93
N CYS A 16 -18.85 -31.33 8.96
CA CYS A 16 -18.58 -32.13 10.16
C CYS A 16 -18.23 -31.20 11.33
N GLY A 17 -19.02 -31.27 12.40
CA GLY A 17 -18.56 -31.09 13.78
C GLY A 17 -18.37 -29.66 14.27
N GLY A 18 -19.25 -29.22 15.16
CA GLY A 18 -19.16 -27.93 15.83
C GLY A 18 -17.85 -27.74 16.58
N VAL A 19 -17.13 -26.68 16.23
CA VAL A 19 -16.26 -25.95 17.14
C VAL A 19 -16.81 -24.54 17.12
N ALA A 20 -17.38 -24.11 18.24
CA ALA A 20 -17.83 -22.75 18.42
C ALA A 20 -16.64 -21.82 18.12
N ALA A 21 -16.69 -21.16 16.96
CA ALA A 21 -15.83 -20.05 16.66
C ALA A 21 -16.17 -18.96 17.67
N ILE A 22 -15.38 -18.86 18.74
CA ILE A 22 -15.39 -17.70 19.62
C ILE A 22 -15.00 -16.53 18.72
N SER A 23 -16.01 -15.77 18.31
CA SER A 23 -15.89 -14.45 17.70
C SER A 23 -15.28 -13.50 18.72
N GLY A 24 -14.00 -13.68 19.01
CA GLY A 24 -13.23 -12.92 19.98
C GLY A 24 -12.55 -11.73 19.32
N THR A 25 -13.29 -10.87 18.63
CA THR A 25 -12.79 -9.50 18.43
C THR A 25 -12.62 -8.88 19.81
N PRO A 26 -11.45 -8.35 20.19
CA PRO A 26 -11.33 -7.65 21.45
C PRO A 26 -12.01 -6.29 21.29
N SER A 27 -13.34 -6.24 21.43
CA SER A 27 -14.13 -5.01 21.30
C SER A 27 -14.02 -4.11 22.54
N ARG A 28 -13.33 -4.57 23.58
CA ARG A 28 -13.20 -3.91 24.89
C ARG A 28 -11.82 -3.25 25.02
N LYS A 29 -11.81 -1.92 25.15
CA LYS A 29 -10.60 -1.09 25.32
C LYS A 29 -10.23 -0.84 26.79
N ASP A 30 -10.84 -1.57 27.71
CA ASP A 30 -10.59 -1.47 29.15
C ASP A 30 -9.29 -2.20 29.54
N LYS A 31 -8.78 -1.93 30.75
CA LYS A 31 -7.57 -2.58 31.28
C LYS A 31 -7.67 -4.12 31.23
N LYS A 32 -8.87 -4.66 31.44
CA LYS A 32 -9.15 -6.10 31.38
C LYS A 32 -9.00 -6.64 29.96
N GLY A 33 -9.55 -5.96 28.94
CA GLY A 33 -9.40 -6.34 27.54
C GLY A 33 -7.94 -6.33 27.08
N TRP A 34 -7.16 -5.33 27.50
CA TRP A 34 -5.70 -5.30 27.25
C TRP A 34 -4.98 -6.49 27.88
N ASN A 35 -5.28 -6.81 29.15
CA ASN A 35 -4.62 -7.92 29.83
C ASN A 35 -4.98 -9.28 29.20
N GLN A 36 -6.26 -9.48 28.87
CA GLN A 36 -6.72 -10.69 28.16
C GLN A 36 -6.05 -10.84 26.79
N SER A 37 -5.92 -9.74 26.04
CA SER A 37 -5.26 -9.75 24.74
C SER A 37 -3.76 -10.08 24.86
N LYS A 38 -3.07 -9.58 25.90
CA LYS A 38 -1.67 -9.92 26.18
C LYS A 38 -1.51 -11.41 26.54
N LEU A 39 -2.35 -11.92 27.43
CA LEU A 39 -2.33 -13.34 27.81
C LEU A 39 -2.61 -14.25 26.61
N PHE A 40 -3.57 -13.88 25.77
CA PHE A 40 -3.88 -14.61 24.55
C PHE A 40 -2.69 -14.63 23.59
N LYS A 41 -2.06 -13.47 23.32
CA LYS A 41 -0.87 -13.38 22.47
C LYS A 41 0.29 -14.22 23.01
N ARG A 42 0.52 -14.20 24.32
CA ARG A 42 1.58 -15.00 24.96
C ARG A 42 1.33 -16.51 24.90
N ALA A 43 0.07 -16.94 25.01
CA ALA A 43 -0.28 -18.35 25.04
C ALA A 43 -0.41 -18.97 23.64
N PHE A 44 -0.89 -18.21 22.64
CA PHE A 44 -1.35 -18.76 21.36
C PHE A 44 -0.72 -18.08 20.13
N SER A 45 0.23 -17.17 20.29
CA SER A 45 0.88 -16.48 19.17
C SER A 45 2.38 -16.59 19.23
N ILE A 46 3.00 -16.49 18.05
CA ILE A 46 4.44 -16.36 17.90
C ILE A 46 4.79 -14.93 17.52
N ASP A 47 5.96 -14.49 17.93
CA ASP A 47 6.48 -13.19 17.53
C ASP A 47 7.06 -13.29 16.10
N VAL A 48 6.67 -12.35 15.25
CA VAL A 48 7.01 -12.31 13.83
C VAL A 48 7.46 -10.90 13.47
N ASP A 49 8.67 -10.83 12.91
CA ASP A 49 9.22 -9.61 12.32
C ASP A 49 8.68 -9.48 10.88
N ILE A 50 8.13 -8.31 10.56
CA ILE A 50 7.63 -7.99 9.23
C ILE A 50 8.69 -7.16 8.52
N GLU A 51 9.36 -7.76 7.55
CA GLU A 51 10.41 -7.08 6.79
C GLU A 51 9.84 -5.91 5.98
N PHE A 52 8.75 -6.14 5.25
CA PHE A 52 8.15 -5.14 4.37
C PHE A 52 6.62 -5.18 4.42
N LEU A 53 6.00 -4.02 4.59
CA LEU A 53 4.56 -3.82 4.51
C LEU A 53 4.25 -2.74 3.48
N GLY A 54 3.81 -3.18 2.30
CA GLY A 54 3.31 -2.33 1.23
C GLY A 54 1.79 -2.23 1.27
N VAL A 55 1.25 -1.02 1.31
CA VAL A 55 -0.19 -0.76 1.30
C VAL A 55 -0.57 0.27 0.25
N TRP A 56 -1.77 0.11 -0.32
CA TRP A 56 -2.35 1.04 -1.28
C TRP A 56 -3.61 1.66 -0.70
N ASP A 57 -3.63 2.99 -0.67
CA ASP A 57 -4.73 3.88 -0.28
C ASP A 57 -5.59 3.35 0.88
N THR A 58 -4.94 2.94 1.98
CA THR A 58 -5.62 2.39 3.16
C THR A 58 -6.69 3.34 3.69
N VAL A 59 -7.92 2.86 3.80
CA VAL A 59 -9.07 3.59 4.37
C VAL A 59 -9.59 2.89 5.61
N CYS A 60 -10.16 3.64 6.55
CA CYS A 60 -10.87 3.02 7.68
C CYS A 60 -12.13 2.30 7.14
N SER A 61 -12.31 1.02 7.50
CA SER A 61 -13.38 0.12 7.03
C SER A 61 -14.68 0.82 6.62
N VAL A 62 -15.15 0.53 5.41
CA VAL A 62 -16.49 0.88 4.93
C VAL A 62 -17.54 0.13 5.75
N GLY A 63 -18.46 0.88 6.36
CA GLY A 63 -19.54 0.37 7.22
C GLY A 63 -20.16 1.51 8.05
N PHE A 64 -21.43 1.38 8.46
CA PHE A 64 -22.13 2.43 9.24
C PHE A 64 -21.38 2.81 10.52
N PHE A 65 -20.67 1.85 11.13
CA PHE A 65 -19.78 2.07 12.26
C PHE A 65 -18.33 1.91 11.82
N PRO A 66 -17.46 2.93 11.97
CA PRO A 66 -16.03 2.79 11.74
C PRO A 66 -15.47 1.80 12.78
N ARG A 67 -15.37 0.52 12.39
CA ARG A 67 -14.73 -0.51 13.20
C ARG A 67 -13.23 -0.41 12.94
N ARG A 68 -12.53 0.31 13.82
CA ARG A 68 -11.07 0.18 13.93
C ARG A 68 -10.78 -1.05 14.75
N LEU A 69 -9.91 -1.91 14.24
CA LEU A 69 -9.31 -2.93 15.06
C LEU A 69 -8.48 -2.20 16.14
N PRO A 70 -8.83 -2.30 17.43
CA PRO A 70 -7.91 -1.88 18.46
C PRO A 70 -6.63 -2.73 18.31
N PHE A 71 -5.48 -2.19 18.73
CA PHE A 71 -4.21 -2.92 18.76
C PHE A 71 -3.47 -3.10 17.41
N THR A 72 -3.85 -2.37 16.35
CA THR A 72 -3.14 -2.36 15.05
C THR A 72 -2.43 -1.03 14.71
N LEU A 73 -2.46 -0.05 15.61
CA LEU A 73 -2.08 1.35 15.31
C LEU A 73 -0.57 1.60 15.29
N SER A 74 0.21 0.69 15.85
CA SER A 74 1.64 0.87 16.00
C SER A 74 2.29 -0.50 16.04
N ASN A 75 2.53 -1.04 14.85
CA ASN A 75 3.24 -2.29 14.75
C ASN A 75 4.74 -2.00 14.75
N THR A 76 5.37 -2.14 15.92
CA THR A 76 6.82 -2.01 16.08
C THR A 76 7.59 -3.09 15.33
N ASN A 77 6.91 -4.16 14.91
CA ASN A 77 7.55 -5.28 14.22
C ASN A 77 7.67 -5.04 12.71
N VAL A 78 7.20 -3.91 12.18
CA VAL A 78 7.36 -3.57 10.76
C VAL A 78 8.66 -2.81 10.57
N ARG A 79 9.56 -3.34 9.75
CA ARG A 79 10.84 -2.69 9.45
C ARG A 79 10.69 -1.64 8.35
N TYR A 80 10.10 -2.00 7.21
CA TYR A 80 9.83 -1.07 6.11
C TYR A 80 8.33 -0.94 5.84
N PHE A 81 7.80 0.28 5.93
CA PHE A 81 6.42 0.59 5.57
C PHE A 81 6.38 1.48 4.34
N ARG A 82 5.57 1.10 3.34
CA ARG A 82 5.37 1.83 2.09
C ARG A 82 3.89 2.01 1.81
N HIS A 83 3.47 3.25 1.57
CA HIS A 83 2.07 3.57 1.35
C HIS A 83 1.91 4.45 0.11
N ALA A 84 1.22 3.90 -0.89
CA ALA A 84 0.78 4.65 -2.06
C ALA A 84 -0.60 5.26 -1.80
N ILE A 85 -0.77 6.57 -1.98
CA ILE A 85 -1.97 7.31 -1.57
C ILE A 85 -2.59 8.06 -2.76
N ALA A 86 -3.92 8.01 -2.90
CA ALA A 86 -4.65 8.68 -3.96
C ALA A 86 -4.80 10.20 -3.73
N LEU A 87 -4.46 11.00 -4.74
CA LEU A 87 -4.61 12.46 -4.73
C LEU A 87 -6.03 12.94 -5.02
N ASP A 88 -6.77 12.22 -5.87
CA ASP A 88 -8.06 12.68 -6.40
C ASP A 88 -9.26 12.05 -5.71
N GLU A 89 -9.05 11.11 -4.79
CA GLU A 89 -10.13 10.54 -4.01
C GLU A 89 -10.69 11.56 -3.00
N HIS A 90 -12.01 11.69 -2.96
CA HIS A 90 -12.68 12.72 -2.17
C HIS A 90 -14.04 12.26 -1.59
N ARG A 91 -14.29 10.95 -1.53
CA ARG A 91 -15.45 10.39 -0.83
C ARG A 91 -15.20 10.39 0.69
N ALA A 92 -16.24 10.72 1.46
CA ALA A 92 -16.21 10.85 2.92
C ALA A 92 -15.74 9.58 3.64
N ARG A 93 -16.10 8.41 3.10
CA ARG A 93 -15.72 7.10 3.66
C ARG A 93 -14.39 6.57 3.15
N PHE A 94 -13.72 7.30 2.26
CA PHE A 94 -12.43 6.96 1.70
C PHE A 94 -11.35 7.95 2.15
N GLN A 95 -11.44 8.43 3.39
CA GLN A 95 -10.36 9.20 3.99
C GLN A 95 -9.15 8.30 4.26
N PRO A 96 -7.94 8.70 3.84
CA PRO A 96 -6.75 7.88 3.96
C PRO A 96 -6.35 7.75 5.44
N ASN A 97 -5.94 6.56 5.83
CA ASN A 97 -5.40 6.27 7.14
C ASN A 97 -3.88 6.16 7.06
N PHE A 98 -3.20 7.23 7.44
CA PHE A 98 -1.73 7.33 7.46
C PHE A 98 -1.10 6.49 8.55
N TRP A 99 0.20 6.26 8.44
CA TRP A 99 0.99 5.64 9.49
C TRP A 99 0.99 6.49 10.77
N SER A 100 0.53 5.90 11.88
CA SER A 100 0.57 6.52 13.20
C SER A 100 1.75 6.01 14.01
N TRP A 101 2.51 6.94 14.58
CA TRP A 101 3.57 6.59 15.53
C TRP A 101 2.95 6.33 16.90
N PRO A 102 3.33 5.22 17.58
CA PRO A 102 2.86 4.96 18.93
C PRO A 102 3.31 6.06 19.90
N THR A 103 2.45 6.38 20.85
CA THR A 103 2.87 7.15 22.03
C THR A 103 3.61 6.25 23.04
N PRO A 104 4.47 6.80 23.92
CA PRO A 104 5.15 6.02 24.96
C PRO A 104 4.18 5.22 25.85
N ASP A 105 2.98 5.75 26.10
CA ASP A 105 1.96 5.06 26.90
C ASP A 105 1.30 3.91 26.13
N GLU A 106 1.12 4.04 24.82
CA GLU A 106 0.64 2.94 23.96
C GLU A 106 1.65 1.80 23.86
N LEU A 107 2.96 2.10 23.81
CA LEU A 107 4.03 1.09 23.82
C LEU A 107 4.01 0.24 25.11
N LYS A 108 3.77 0.87 26.27
CA LYS A 108 3.68 0.18 27.56
C LYS A 108 2.47 -0.75 27.68
N LEU A 109 1.40 -0.46 26.94
CA LEU A 109 0.18 -1.28 26.96
C LEU A 109 0.33 -2.57 26.14
N GLY A 110 1.22 -2.55 25.15
CA GLY A 110 1.55 -3.70 24.30
C GLY A 110 2.28 -4.84 25.02
N VAL A 111 2.41 -5.97 24.31
CA VAL A 111 3.34 -7.04 24.68
C VAL A 111 4.76 -6.51 24.44
N GLN A 112 5.67 -6.72 25.40
CA GLN A 112 7.04 -6.21 25.27
C GLN A 112 7.89 -7.14 24.40
N PRO A 113 8.91 -6.62 23.70
CA PRO A 113 9.85 -7.46 22.94
C PRO A 113 10.42 -8.58 23.81
N GLY A 114 10.39 -9.82 23.30
CA GLY A 114 10.87 -11.01 24.01
C GLY A 114 9.86 -11.70 24.95
N GLU A 115 8.68 -11.13 25.19
CA GLU A 115 7.62 -11.79 26.00
C GLU A 115 6.88 -12.90 25.23
N MET A 116 7.09 -13.01 23.92
CA MET A 116 6.45 -13.97 23.04
C MET A 116 7.45 -14.96 22.44
N PRO A 117 7.07 -16.23 22.28
CA PRO A 117 7.96 -17.22 21.65
C PRO A 117 8.19 -16.85 20.18
N LYS A 118 9.45 -16.77 19.75
CA LYS A 118 9.83 -16.60 18.34
C LYS A 118 9.85 -17.95 17.63
N SER A 119 9.37 -17.99 16.38
CA SER A 119 9.56 -19.19 15.55
C SER A 119 11.06 -19.38 15.31
N HIS A 120 11.66 -20.42 15.89
CA HIS A 120 13.05 -20.75 15.62
C HIS A 120 13.14 -21.20 14.16
N ARG A 121 13.68 -20.33 13.29
CA ARG A 121 14.05 -20.73 11.94
C ARG A 121 15.15 -21.77 12.12
N ARG A 122 14.91 -23.04 11.76
CA ARG A 122 15.96 -24.07 11.67
C ARG A 122 16.94 -23.61 10.60
N THR A 123 17.89 -22.74 10.93
CA THR A 123 19.06 -22.50 10.09
C THR A 123 19.94 -23.72 10.24
N SER A 124 20.39 -24.24 9.09
CA SER A 124 21.34 -25.34 9.03
C SER A 124 22.55 -25.08 9.92
N SER A 125 22.90 -26.08 10.73
CA SER A 125 24.07 -26.24 11.59
C SER A 125 25.31 -25.39 11.26
N ARG A 126 25.35 -24.15 11.75
CA ARG A 126 26.61 -23.45 11.99
C ARG A 126 26.58 -22.98 13.43
N HIS A 127 27.54 -23.45 14.23
CA HIS A 127 27.70 -23.10 15.65
C HIS A 127 27.90 -21.59 15.78
N LYS A 128 26.81 -20.83 15.89
CA LYS A 128 26.83 -19.49 16.50
C LYS A 128 26.67 -19.67 18.01
N SER A 129 27.38 -18.86 18.79
CA SER A 129 27.25 -18.87 20.24
C SER A 129 25.87 -18.33 20.67
N LEU A 130 25.37 -18.78 21.84
CA LEU A 130 24.10 -18.27 22.41
C LEU A 130 24.10 -16.72 22.51
N ARG A 131 25.25 -16.12 22.84
CA ARG A 131 25.41 -14.67 22.93
C ARG A 131 25.31 -13.96 21.57
N GLU A 132 25.74 -14.59 20.48
CA GLU A 132 25.59 -14.02 19.13
C GLU A 132 24.15 -14.12 18.62
N PHE A 133 23.45 -15.20 18.96
CA PHE A 133 22.00 -15.31 18.72
C PHE A 133 21.23 -14.24 19.50
N GLU A 134 21.52 -14.09 20.81
CA GLU A 134 20.91 -13.07 21.66
C GLU A 134 21.18 -11.65 21.13
N LYS A 135 22.39 -11.37 20.64
CA LYS A 135 22.74 -10.04 20.10
C LYS A 135 22.03 -9.74 18.78
N GLU A 136 21.91 -10.70 17.86
CA GLU A 136 21.10 -10.54 16.63
C GLU A 136 19.59 -10.38 16.94
N ASP A 137 19.10 -11.05 17.99
CA ASP A 137 17.69 -10.96 18.40
C ASP A 137 17.33 -9.64 19.10
N VAL A 138 18.26 -9.05 19.87
CA VAL A 138 18.10 -7.73 20.48
C VAL A 138 18.11 -6.62 19.42
N ASP A 139 18.92 -6.75 18.37
CA ASP A 139 19.05 -5.73 17.32
C ASP A 139 17.80 -5.63 16.43
N ARG A 140 17.12 -6.76 16.16
CA ARG A 140 15.88 -6.79 15.34
C ARG A 140 14.68 -6.16 16.04
N GLY A 141 14.54 -6.34 17.36
CA GLY A 141 13.42 -5.80 18.14
C GLY A 141 13.49 -4.29 18.42
N SER A 142 14.59 -3.62 18.04
CA SER A 142 14.84 -2.20 18.31
C SER A 142 14.82 -1.30 17.07
N CYS A 143 14.52 -1.82 15.88
CA CYS A 143 14.58 -1.01 14.67
C CYS A 143 13.38 -0.05 14.55
N VAL A 144 13.65 1.23 14.30
CA VAL A 144 12.61 2.22 13.99
C VAL A 144 12.06 1.92 12.60
N THR A 145 10.74 1.79 12.47
CA THR A 145 10.09 1.56 11.17
C THR A 145 10.44 2.66 10.18
N GLN A 146 11.01 2.30 9.02
CA GLN A 146 11.22 3.25 7.94
C GLN A 146 9.94 3.39 7.12
N VAL A 147 9.31 4.56 7.25
CA VAL A 147 8.00 4.89 6.65
C VAL A 147 8.19 5.76 5.42
N GLU A 148 7.60 5.36 4.29
CA GLU A 148 7.39 6.26 3.15
C GLU A 148 5.95 6.26 2.67
N GLU A 149 5.37 7.45 2.63
CA GLU A 149 4.03 7.70 2.12
C GLU A 149 4.15 8.60 0.90
N VAL A 150 3.70 8.12 -0.25
CA VAL A 150 3.86 8.78 -1.56
C VAL A 150 2.50 8.95 -2.21
N TRP A 151 2.26 10.14 -2.75
CA TRP A 151 1.02 10.51 -3.38
C TRP A 151 1.04 10.27 -4.89
N PHE A 152 -0.01 9.66 -5.42
CA PHE A 152 -0.21 9.29 -6.81
C PHE A 152 -1.49 9.91 -7.38
N ALA A 153 -1.49 10.16 -8.69
CA ALA A 153 -2.66 10.68 -9.40
C ALA A 153 -3.78 9.64 -9.45
N GLY A 154 -5.03 10.11 -9.46
CA GLY A 154 -6.23 9.27 -9.50
C GLY A 154 -6.91 9.07 -8.15
N CYS A 155 -8.04 8.35 -8.19
CA CYS A 155 -8.86 8.00 -7.04
C CYS A 155 -8.44 6.66 -6.40
N HIS A 156 -9.18 6.17 -5.40
CA HIS A 156 -8.84 4.98 -4.62
C HIS A 156 -8.51 3.74 -5.49
N ARG A 157 -9.31 3.48 -6.52
CA ARG A 157 -9.10 2.35 -7.44
C ARG A 157 -8.04 2.60 -8.51
N ASP A 158 -7.71 3.86 -8.76
CA ASP A 158 -6.60 4.22 -9.66
C ASP A 158 -5.25 4.03 -8.96
N VAL A 159 -5.23 4.00 -7.62
CA VAL A 159 -4.02 3.68 -6.85
C VAL A 159 -3.98 2.23 -6.39
N GLY A 160 -5.10 1.70 -5.88
CA GLY A 160 -5.21 0.33 -5.38
C GLY A 160 -5.53 -0.73 -6.43
N GLY A 161 -5.89 -0.32 -7.65
CA GLY A 161 -6.32 -1.21 -8.73
C GLY A 161 -7.83 -1.45 -8.80
N GLY A 162 -8.26 -2.05 -9.91
CA GLY A 162 -9.67 -2.39 -10.19
C GLY A 162 -10.51 -1.25 -10.75
N ALA A 163 -9.88 -0.17 -11.24
CA ALA A 163 -10.57 0.90 -11.96
C ALA A 163 -10.95 0.51 -13.39
N LEU A 164 -10.02 -0.13 -14.10
CA LEU A 164 -10.20 -0.61 -15.47
C LEU A 164 -10.30 -2.14 -15.49
N GLY A 165 -10.89 -2.67 -16.56
CA GLY A 165 -10.96 -4.12 -16.78
C GLY A 165 -9.57 -4.73 -17.02
N ASN A 166 -9.43 -6.03 -16.76
CA ASN A 166 -8.15 -6.75 -16.85
C ASN A 166 -7.50 -6.72 -18.24
N ASN A 167 -8.24 -6.35 -19.28
CA ASN A 167 -7.75 -6.25 -20.66
C ASN A 167 -7.06 -4.91 -20.94
N ALA A 168 -7.20 -3.91 -20.06
CA ALA A 168 -6.54 -2.61 -20.23
C ALA A 168 -5.03 -2.76 -19.97
N ARG A 169 -4.22 -2.53 -21.01
CA ARG A 169 -2.76 -2.61 -20.91
C ARG A 169 -2.21 -1.51 -20.01
N HIS A 170 -2.72 -0.28 -20.16
CA HIS A 170 -2.30 0.88 -19.39
C HIS A 170 -3.36 1.29 -18.38
N SER A 171 -2.91 1.62 -17.18
CA SER A 171 -3.77 2.13 -16.11
C SER A 171 -2.95 2.90 -15.08
N LEU A 172 -3.56 3.91 -14.46
CA LEU A 172 -2.96 4.65 -13.35
C LEU A 172 -2.46 3.73 -12.22
N ALA A 173 -3.13 2.59 -11.99
CA ALA A 173 -2.79 1.65 -10.92
C ALA A 173 -1.50 0.86 -11.17
N ARG A 174 -0.99 0.82 -12.41
CA ARG A 174 0.31 0.18 -12.67
C ARG A 174 1.46 1.00 -12.09
N ILE A 175 1.34 2.32 -12.06
CA ILE A 175 2.37 3.22 -11.52
C ILE A 175 2.68 2.92 -10.04
N PRO A 176 1.72 2.96 -9.10
CA PRO A 176 1.99 2.64 -7.70
C PRO A 176 2.33 1.17 -7.49
N LEU A 177 1.89 0.26 -8.37
CA LEU A 177 2.33 -1.14 -8.34
C LEU A 177 3.83 -1.24 -8.66
N ARG A 178 4.29 -0.59 -9.74
CA ARG A 178 5.70 -0.54 -10.12
C ARG A 178 6.56 0.09 -9.05
N TRP A 179 6.10 1.22 -8.51
CA TRP A 179 6.75 1.89 -7.38
C TRP A 179 6.91 0.95 -6.19
N MET A 180 5.85 0.24 -5.78
CA MET A 180 5.92 -0.68 -4.63
C MET A 180 6.92 -1.81 -4.87
N ILE A 181 6.93 -2.41 -6.06
CA ILE A 181 7.89 -3.46 -6.42
C ILE A 181 9.32 -2.92 -6.34
N ARG A 182 9.58 -1.73 -6.90
CA ARG A 182 10.88 -1.07 -6.79
C ARG A 182 11.29 -0.83 -5.35
N GLN A 183 10.36 -0.42 -4.48
CA GLN A 183 10.64 -0.25 -3.05
C GLN A 183 11.11 -1.57 -2.41
N CYS A 184 10.58 -2.72 -2.81
CA CYS A 184 11.04 -4.02 -2.33
C CYS A 184 12.49 -4.32 -2.70
N PHE A 185 12.95 -3.88 -3.88
CA PHE A 185 14.35 -4.00 -4.31
C PHE A 185 15.26 -2.97 -3.62
N LEU A 186 14.81 -1.71 -3.48
CA LEU A 186 15.59 -0.63 -2.86
C LEU A 186 15.97 -0.92 -1.41
N VAL A 187 15.10 -1.59 -0.65
CA VAL A 187 15.37 -1.93 0.75
C VAL A 187 15.83 -3.38 0.94
N ASP A 188 16.15 -4.09 -0.14
CA ASP A 188 16.66 -5.47 -0.13
C ASP A 188 15.80 -6.42 0.74
N THR A 189 14.50 -6.45 0.47
CA THR A 189 13.54 -7.25 1.27
C THR A 189 13.72 -8.77 1.15
N GLY A 190 14.45 -9.23 0.13
CA GLY A 190 14.55 -10.64 -0.24
C GLY A 190 13.28 -11.24 -0.85
N ILE A 191 12.25 -10.43 -1.18
CA ILE A 191 11.06 -10.90 -1.91
C ILE A 191 11.47 -11.28 -3.33
N LEU A 192 11.13 -12.50 -3.74
CA LEU A 192 11.43 -13.02 -5.07
C LEU A 192 10.30 -12.70 -6.05
N PHE A 193 10.66 -12.19 -7.22
CA PHE A 193 9.74 -11.89 -8.31
C PHE A 193 10.06 -12.74 -9.54
N HIS A 194 9.03 -13.16 -10.27
CA HIS A 194 9.21 -13.78 -11.58
C HIS A 194 9.62 -12.70 -12.60
N ALA A 195 10.82 -12.82 -13.16
CA ALA A 195 11.39 -11.83 -14.08
C ALA A 195 10.46 -11.52 -15.27
N ASP A 196 9.87 -12.55 -15.88
CA ASP A 196 8.96 -12.39 -17.03
C ASP A 196 7.70 -11.58 -16.67
N MET A 197 7.22 -11.71 -15.43
CA MET A 197 6.03 -11.00 -14.96
C MET A 197 6.31 -9.52 -14.68
N LEU A 198 7.57 -9.14 -14.41
CA LEU A 198 7.94 -7.75 -14.21
C LEU A 198 7.76 -6.94 -15.50
N ARG A 199 8.13 -7.51 -16.65
CA ARG A 199 7.94 -6.87 -17.97
C ARG A 199 6.48 -6.64 -18.29
N LEU A 200 5.60 -7.59 -17.94
CA LEU A 200 4.16 -7.41 -18.09
C LEU A 200 3.63 -6.21 -17.31
N VAL A 201 4.22 -5.91 -16.15
CA VAL A 201 3.84 -4.76 -15.31
C VAL A 201 4.51 -3.45 -15.77
N GLY A 202 5.45 -3.51 -16.71
CA GLY A 202 6.19 -2.36 -17.22
C GLY A 202 7.48 -2.07 -16.45
N LEU A 203 8.11 -3.10 -15.88
CA LEU A 203 9.41 -3.00 -15.20
C LEU A 203 10.46 -3.84 -15.92
N ASP A 204 11.68 -3.32 -15.99
CA ASP A 204 12.82 -4.12 -16.44
C ASP A 204 13.56 -4.71 -15.24
N HIS A 205 13.60 -6.03 -15.15
CA HIS A 205 14.37 -6.73 -14.14
C HIS A 205 15.88 -6.38 -14.13
N THR A 206 16.46 -5.99 -15.28
CA THR A 206 17.91 -5.66 -15.36
C THR A 206 18.26 -4.36 -14.65
N THR A 207 17.28 -3.45 -14.51
CA THR A 207 17.45 -2.17 -13.80
C THR A 207 17.19 -2.31 -12.30
N LEU A 208 16.57 -3.41 -11.86
CA LEU A 208 16.15 -3.62 -10.47
C LEU A 208 17.10 -4.53 -9.68
N HIS A 209 17.74 -5.50 -10.33
CA HIS A 209 18.58 -6.51 -9.67
C HIS A 209 19.86 -6.77 -10.49
N PRO A 210 21.05 -6.91 -9.87
CA PRO A 210 21.31 -7.08 -8.42
C PRO A 210 21.22 -5.80 -7.58
N HIS A 211 21.33 -4.63 -8.19
CA HIS A 211 21.17 -3.34 -7.51
C HIS A 211 20.28 -2.43 -8.36
N VAL A 212 19.46 -1.61 -7.70
CA VAL A 212 18.54 -0.70 -8.38
C VAL A 212 19.33 0.44 -9.02
N LEU A 213 19.25 0.55 -10.34
CA LEU A 213 19.88 1.61 -11.11
C LEU A 213 19.09 2.92 -11.02
N PRO A 214 19.76 4.09 -11.08
CA PRO A 214 19.07 5.38 -11.14
C PRO A 214 18.26 5.47 -12.44
N ARG A 215 17.03 5.96 -12.33
CA ARG A 215 16.15 6.10 -13.48
C ARG A 215 16.50 7.34 -14.32
N PRO A 216 16.33 7.26 -15.65
CA PRO A 216 16.48 8.42 -16.52
C PRO A 216 15.35 9.44 -16.28
N ALA A 217 15.53 10.62 -16.86
CA ALA A 217 14.55 11.71 -16.77
C ALA A 217 13.17 11.29 -17.32
N PRO A 218 12.07 11.76 -16.72
CA PRO A 218 10.74 11.42 -17.15
C PRO A 218 10.44 11.95 -18.56
N LEU A 219 9.74 11.16 -19.37
CA LEU A 219 9.25 11.56 -20.67
C LEU A 219 7.95 12.37 -20.54
N LEU A 220 7.80 13.41 -21.37
CA LEU A 220 6.57 14.21 -21.46
C LEU A 220 5.78 13.92 -22.74
N GLN A 221 6.43 13.34 -23.75
CA GLN A 221 5.86 12.97 -25.05
C GLN A 221 6.56 11.70 -25.53
N LEU A 222 5.82 10.87 -26.30
CA LEU A 222 6.39 9.67 -26.91
C LEU A 222 7.37 10.05 -28.03
N PRO A 223 8.50 9.32 -28.18
CA PRO A 223 9.38 9.46 -29.33
C PRO A 223 8.63 9.26 -30.65
N ARG A 224 9.00 10.00 -31.71
CA ARG A 224 8.32 9.96 -33.02
C ARG A 224 8.37 8.58 -33.69
N GLU A 225 9.44 7.81 -33.47
CA GLU A 225 9.59 6.45 -34.02
C GLU A 225 8.56 5.49 -33.44
N SER A 226 8.13 5.70 -32.19
CA SER A 226 7.13 4.90 -31.48
C SER A 226 5.71 5.04 -32.04
N GLN A 227 5.45 6.03 -32.92
CA GLN A 227 4.11 6.36 -33.44
C GLN A 227 3.75 5.59 -34.73
N HIS A 228 4.71 4.98 -35.44
CA HIS A 228 4.49 4.42 -36.78
C HIS A 228 4.07 2.94 -36.83
N ASN A 229 4.06 2.21 -35.70
CA ASN A 229 3.74 0.77 -35.71
C ASN A 229 2.25 0.43 -35.51
N THR A 230 1.36 1.42 -35.46
CA THR A 230 -0.09 1.18 -35.32
C THR A 230 -0.77 1.16 -36.68
N THR A 231 -0.47 0.17 -37.53
CA THR A 231 -1.29 -0.12 -38.71
C THR A 231 -1.58 -1.62 -38.81
N GLN A 232 -2.84 -1.96 -38.51
CA GLN A 232 -3.61 -3.14 -38.93
C GLN A 232 -2.86 -4.45 -39.21
N THR A 233 -3.06 -5.47 -38.37
CA THR A 233 -3.16 -6.85 -38.86
C THR A 233 -4.14 -7.65 -37.99
N SER A 234 -5.10 -8.29 -38.66
CA SER A 234 -6.18 -9.08 -38.10
C SER A 234 -5.79 -10.58 -38.05
N LEU A 235 -6.17 -11.25 -36.95
CA LEU A 235 -6.33 -12.72 -36.73
C LEU A 235 -5.09 -13.54 -36.27
N PRO A 236 -5.25 -14.71 -35.59
CA PRO A 236 -5.21 -14.79 -34.12
C PRO A 236 -4.29 -15.90 -33.54
N LEU A 237 -4.19 -15.97 -32.20
CA LEU A 237 -3.65 -17.08 -31.37
C LEU A 237 -2.11 -17.19 -31.23
N VAL A 238 -1.49 -16.17 -30.66
CA VAL A 238 -0.26 -16.31 -29.85
C VAL A 238 -0.46 -15.43 -28.60
N PRO A 239 -0.15 -15.88 -27.35
CA PRO A 239 -0.12 -14.97 -26.21
C PRO A 239 0.84 -13.85 -26.56
N ALA A 240 0.32 -12.62 -26.61
CA ALA A 240 1.03 -11.45 -27.14
C ALA A 240 2.49 -11.43 -26.68
N GLU A 241 3.42 -11.34 -27.64
CA GLU A 241 4.77 -10.91 -27.35
C GLU A 241 4.69 -9.65 -26.49
N CYS A 242 5.41 -9.63 -25.37
CA CYS A 242 5.36 -8.54 -24.43
C CYS A 242 5.88 -7.27 -25.12
N ASP A 243 4.96 -6.40 -25.58
CA ASP A 243 5.23 -5.04 -26.09
C ASP A 243 5.65 -4.12 -24.94
N PHE A 244 6.67 -4.55 -24.19
CA PHE A 244 7.36 -3.75 -23.20
C PHE A 244 8.54 -3.08 -23.88
N ARG A 245 8.56 -1.75 -23.84
CA ARG A 245 9.60 -0.95 -24.48
C ARG A 245 10.59 -0.39 -23.47
N SER A 246 10.12 0.53 -22.63
CA SER A 246 10.89 1.13 -21.54
C SER A 246 9.96 1.52 -20.40
N GLU A 247 10.50 1.60 -19.19
CA GLU A 247 9.70 1.98 -18.02
C GLU A 247 9.20 3.44 -18.09
N GLU A 248 9.93 4.31 -18.76
CA GLU A 248 9.60 5.72 -18.94
C GLU A 248 8.43 5.91 -19.91
N GLU A 249 8.39 5.14 -21.00
CA GLU A 249 7.25 5.13 -21.92
C GLU A 249 6.02 4.53 -21.24
N GLU A 250 6.18 3.46 -20.47
CA GLU A 250 5.09 2.86 -19.67
C GLU A 250 4.54 3.85 -18.64
N ASP A 251 5.42 4.56 -17.93
CA ASP A 251 5.03 5.62 -16.99
C ASP A 251 4.26 6.74 -17.67
N LEU A 252 4.68 7.17 -18.86
CA LEU A 252 3.97 8.20 -19.63
C LEU A 252 2.59 7.69 -20.07
N LEU A 253 2.51 6.50 -20.68
CA LEU A 253 1.25 5.92 -21.16
C LEU A 253 0.25 5.68 -20.03
N ASP A 254 0.70 5.15 -18.90
CA ASP A 254 -0.13 5.00 -17.71
C ASP A 254 -0.55 6.36 -17.13
N ALA A 255 0.37 7.33 -17.09
CA ALA A 255 0.09 8.69 -16.61
C ALA A 255 -0.85 9.48 -17.52
N LEU A 256 -1.01 9.07 -18.78
CA LEU A 256 -1.94 9.66 -19.74
C LEU A 256 -3.31 8.97 -19.78
N THR A 257 -3.50 7.90 -18.99
CA THR A 257 -4.77 7.16 -18.98
C THR A 257 -5.91 8.06 -18.47
N GLU A 258 -7.00 8.10 -19.24
CA GLU A 258 -8.25 8.82 -18.92
C GLU A 258 -9.44 7.87 -19.10
N PRO A 259 -10.56 8.07 -18.38
CA PRO A 259 -10.77 9.07 -17.33
C PRO A 259 -10.23 8.62 -15.95
N VAL A 260 -9.95 9.58 -15.06
CA VAL A 260 -9.78 9.30 -13.62
C VAL A 260 -11.07 8.67 -13.05
N ASN A 261 -10.93 7.62 -12.23
CA ASN A 261 -12.06 6.87 -11.69
C ASN A 261 -12.73 7.55 -10.48
N ASP A 262 -13.41 8.66 -10.76
CA ASP A 262 -14.15 9.43 -9.77
C ASP A 262 -15.53 8.82 -9.49
N GLN A 263 -15.57 7.98 -8.47
CA GLN A 263 -16.79 7.29 -8.06
C GLN A 263 -17.90 8.23 -7.56
N LEU A 264 -17.59 9.45 -7.10
CA LEU A 264 -18.61 10.41 -6.68
C LEU A 264 -19.33 11.02 -7.90
N LYS A 265 -18.64 11.14 -9.04
CA LYS A 265 -19.24 11.50 -10.33
C LYS A 265 -20.04 10.35 -10.94
N HIS A 266 -19.51 9.12 -10.90
CA HIS A 266 -20.15 7.96 -11.54
C HIS A 266 -21.35 7.42 -10.75
N ALA A 267 -21.23 7.30 -9.43
CA ALA A 267 -22.24 6.68 -8.59
C ALA A 267 -22.85 7.70 -7.62
N LYS A 268 -23.97 8.31 -8.05
CA LYS A 268 -24.67 9.37 -7.31
C LYS A 268 -25.14 8.96 -5.91
N LEU A 269 -25.33 7.66 -5.65
CA LEU A 269 -25.68 7.13 -4.33
C LEU A 269 -24.64 7.49 -3.24
N TRP A 270 -23.38 7.71 -3.60
CA TRP A 270 -22.36 8.14 -2.65
C TRP A 270 -22.68 9.51 -2.02
N TRP A 271 -23.42 10.39 -2.71
CA TRP A 271 -23.82 11.70 -2.16
C TRP A 271 -24.70 11.61 -0.91
N ILE A 272 -25.43 10.51 -0.73
CA ILE A 272 -26.17 10.27 0.52
C ILE A 272 -25.20 10.25 1.70
N LEU A 273 -24.05 9.61 1.55
CA LEU A 273 -23.03 9.54 2.61
C LEU A 273 -22.25 10.84 2.78
N GLU A 274 -22.19 11.70 1.76
CA GLU A 274 -21.52 13.01 1.82
C GLU A 274 -22.29 14.05 2.64
N ILE A 275 -23.63 13.95 2.64
CA ILE A 275 -24.53 14.87 3.35
C ILE A 275 -24.76 14.41 4.80
N LEU A 276 -24.61 13.11 5.07
CA LEU A 276 -24.72 12.59 6.43
C LEU A 276 -23.50 13.00 7.29
N PRO A 277 -23.70 13.52 8.51
CA PRO A 277 -22.61 13.82 9.43
C PRO A 277 -21.76 12.57 9.71
N GLN A 278 -20.48 12.63 9.38
CA GLN A 278 -19.53 11.53 9.59
C GLN A 278 -18.65 11.81 10.80
N GLN A 279 -18.45 10.78 11.63
CA GLN A 279 -17.47 10.82 12.71
C GLN A 279 -16.07 10.59 12.14
N LEU A 280 -15.30 11.67 11.98
CA LEU A 280 -13.91 11.65 11.57
C LEU A 280 -13.01 11.48 12.79
N HIS A 281 -12.09 10.53 12.72
CA HIS A 281 -11.09 10.29 13.75
C HIS A 281 -9.70 10.47 13.15
N PHE A 282 -8.93 11.45 13.62
CA PHE A 282 -7.57 11.71 13.15
C PHE A 282 -6.65 12.05 14.31
N GLN A 283 -5.35 11.98 14.04
CA GLN A 283 -4.32 12.31 15.00
C GLN A 283 -3.88 13.77 14.79
N ASP A 284 -3.86 14.56 15.87
CA ASP A 284 -3.40 15.95 15.81
C ASP A 284 -1.86 16.05 15.74
N LYS A 285 -1.34 17.29 15.74
CA LYS A 285 0.11 17.54 15.75
C LYS A 285 0.82 17.02 17.01
N ALA A 286 0.08 16.86 18.11
CA ALA A 286 0.59 16.36 19.38
C ALA A 286 0.41 14.84 19.53
N ASN A 287 0.13 14.14 18.42
CA ASN A 287 -0.12 12.70 18.39
C ASN A 287 -1.35 12.24 19.19
N LYS A 288 -2.28 13.15 19.52
CA LYS A 288 -3.52 12.83 20.23
C LYS A 288 -4.68 12.56 19.27
N TRP A 289 -5.47 11.54 19.58
CA TRP A 289 -6.67 11.20 18.80
C TRP A 289 -7.81 12.18 19.07
N VAL A 290 -8.30 12.81 18.01
CA VAL A 290 -9.45 13.72 18.04
C VAL A 290 -10.61 13.11 17.27
N LYS A 291 -11.83 13.27 17.80
CA LYS A 291 -13.08 12.92 17.12
C LYS A 291 -13.80 14.19 16.70
N LYS A 292 -14.22 14.27 15.45
CA LYS A 292 -14.96 15.40 14.92
C LYS A 292 -16.17 14.90 14.14
N LEU A 293 -17.33 15.52 14.33
CA LEU A 293 -18.52 15.24 13.54
C LEU A 293 -18.65 16.32 12.48
N GLU A 294 -18.55 15.95 11.20
CA GLU A 294 -18.64 16.91 10.09
C GLU A 294 -19.41 16.33 8.90
N VAL A 295 -20.07 17.22 8.16
CA VAL A 295 -20.60 16.92 6.82
C VAL A 295 -19.48 17.13 5.81
N HIS A 296 -19.25 16.12 4.96
CA HIS A 296 -18.05 16.07 4.12
C HIS A 296 -18.21 16.81 2.79
N LEU A 297 -19.39 16.74 2.16
CA LEU A 297 -19.72 17.46 0.91
C LEU A 297 -18.70 17.26 -0.24
N GLY A 298 -18.12 16.06 -0.37
CA GLY A 298 -17.15 15.76 -1.42
C GLY A 298 -15.87 16.61 -1.35
N ARG A 299 -15.52 17.14 -0.18
CA ARG A 299 -14.33 17.97 -0.01
C ARG A 299 -13.06 17.19 -0.39
N PRO A 300 -12.12 17.82 -1.10
CA PRO A 300 -10.84 17.17 -1.40
C PRO A 300 -10.03 16.84 -0.15
N ARG A 301 -9.16 15.84 -0.27
CA ARG A 301 -8.21 15.45 0.78
C ARG A 301 -7.31 16.61 1.19
N ILE A 302 -7.00 16.66 2.49
CA ILE A 302 -5.98 17.57 3.04
C ILE A 302 -4.77 16.72 3.40
N ILE A 303 -3.63 17.02 2.80
CA ILE A 303 -2.39 16.29 3.08
C ILE A 303 -1.93 16.72 4.49
N PRO A 304 -1.79 15.80 5.46
CA PRO A 304 -1.35 16.14 6.81
C PRO A 304 0.13 16.52 6.83
N ARG A 305 0.58 17.18 7.89
CA ARG A 305 2.01 17.36 8.23
C ARG A 305 2.92 17.95 7.13
N GLN A 306 2.37 18.66 6.14
CA GLN A 306 3.10 19.24 5.01
C GLN A 306 4.31 20.10 5.41
N SER A 307 4.21 20.85 6.52
CA SER A 307 5.27 21.75 6.97
C SER A 307 6.39 21.03 7.76
N SER A 308 6.12 19.85 8.31
CA SER A 308 7.07 19.11 9.16
C SER A 308 7.70 17.92 8.43
N GLN A 309 6.95 17.24 7.56
CA GLN A 309 7.42 16.04 6.83
C GLN A 309 7.57 16.29 5.32
N GLY A 310 7.18 17.48 4.83
CA GLY A 310 7.08 17.73 3.39
C GLY A 310 5.90 16.97 2.76
N VAL A 311 5.85 16.99 1.43
CA VAL A 311 4.90 16.21 0.64
C VAL A 311 5.66 15.48 -0.46
N LYS A 312 5.63 14.14 -0.45
CA LYS A 312 6.22 13.32 -1.51
C LYS A 312 5.17 12.98 -2.55
N MET A 313 5.39 13.36 -3.80
CA MET A 313 4.55 12.99 -4.94
C MET A 313 5.35 12.17 -5.93
N HIS A 314 4.75 11.14 -6.52
CA HIS A 314 5.42 10.37 -7.55
C HIS A 314 5.64 11.23 -8.81
N ARG A 315 6.78 11.06 -9.49
CA ARG A 315 7.16 11.85 -10.68
C ARG A 315 6.11 11.84 -11.79
N THR A 316 5.34 10.77 -11.93
CA THR A 316 4.27 10.65 -12.94
C THR A 316 3.11 11.62 -12.71
N VAL A 317 2.91 12.11 -11.49
CA VAL A 317 1.94 13.18 -11.21
C VAL A 317 2.37 14.45 -11.96
N LYS A 318 3.67 14.78 -11.92
CA LYS A 318 4.24 15.91 -12.67
C LYS A 318 4.12 15.69 -14.18
N ILE A 319 4.41 14.48 -14.67
CA ILE A 319 4.22 14.12 -16.08
C ILE A 319 2.78 14.42 -16.50
N ARG A 320 1.80 13.91 -15.75
CA ARG A 320 0.39 14.12 -16.04
C ARG A 320 0.00 15.60 -16.01
N MET A 321 0.48 16.38 -15.04
CA MET A 321 0.23 17.83 -14.95
C MET A 321 0.80 18.63 -16.12
N GLN A 322 1.88 18.16 -16.74
CA GLN A 322 2.55 18.85 -17.84
C GLN A 322 2.01 18.38 -19.20
N ALA A 323 1.76 17.08 -19.36
CA ALA A 323 1.29 16.50 -20.61
C ALA A 323 -0.23 16.63 -20.79
N MET A 324 -0.98 16.67 -19.69
CA MET A 324 -2.41 16.92 -19.65
C MET A 324 -2.64 18.18 -18.81
N VAL A 325 -3.70 18.96 -19.08
CA VAL A 325 -4.09 20.11 -18.23
C VAL A 325 -4.72 19.60 -16.91
N TYR A 326 -4.02 18.68 -16.24
CA TYR A 326 -4.46 17.98 -15.05
C TYR A 326 -4.10 18.78 -13.81
N LYS A 327 -5.09 18.88 -12.91
CA LYS A 327 -4.93 19.47 -11.59
C LYS A 327 -5.48 18.49 -10.56
N HIS A 328 -4.60 18.04 -9.67
CA HIS A 328 -5.00 17.14 -8.59
C HIS A 328 -5.99 17.82 -7.62
N LEU A 329 -6.89 17.05 -7.02
CA LEU A 329 -7.89 17.59 -6.10
C LEU A 329 -7.33 17.89 -4.70
N ALA A 330 -6.38 17.07 -4.21
CA ALA A 330 -5.81 17.22 -2.87
C ALA A 330 -5.26 18.65 -2.61
N LYS A 331 -5.55 19.19 -1.42
CA LYS A 331 -5.18 20.56 -1.04
C LYS A 331 -3.77 20.62 -0.45
N LEU A 332 -2.92 21.41 -1.11
CA LEU A 332 -1.61 21.83 -0.62
C LEU A 332 -1.70 23.23 0.01
N LYS A 333 -0.88 23.50 1.03
CA LYS A 333 -0.68 24.87 1.50
C LYS A 333 0.10 25.67 0.45
N PRO A 334 -0.13 26.98 0.33
CA PRO A 334 0.54 27.82 -0.67
C PRO A 334 2.07 27.79 -0.60
N THR A 335 2.65 27.57 0.59
CA THR A 335 4.10 27.54 0.80
C THR A 335 4.72 26.16 0.61
N THR A 336 3.92 25.11 0.40
CA THR A 336 4.41 23.73 0.28
C THR A 336 4.80 23.44 -1.17
N VAL A 337 6.07 23.16 -1.41
CA VAL A 337 6.55 22.59 -2.68
C VAL A 337 6.69 21.07 -2.52
N PRO A 338 6.02 20.25 -3.36
CA PRO A 338 6.16 18.80 -3.27
C PRO A 338 7.55 18.35 -3.74
N THR A 339 8.08 17.33 -3.06
CA THR A 339 9.27 16.58 -3.48
C THR A 339 8.82 15.48 -4.45
N TRP A 340 9.43 15.46 -5.63
CA TRP A 340 9.14 14.45 -6.64
C TRP A 340 10.00 13.21 -6.39
N VAL A 341 9.36 12.05 -6.26
CA VAL A 341 10.02 10.76 -5.95
C VAL A 341 9.72 9.72 -7.03
N ASP A 342 10.49 8.64 -7.00
CA ASP A 342 10.46 7.51 -7.94
C ASP A 342 10.38 6.16 -7.22
#